data_AF-A0A1H5EPY2-F1
#
_entry.id   AF-A0A1H5EPY2-F1
#
_cell.length_a   1.000
_cell.length_b   1.000
_cell.length_c   1.000
_cell.angle_alpha   90.00
_cell.angle_beta   90.00
_cell.angle_gamma   90.00
#
_symmetry.space_group_name_H-M   'P 1'
#
loop_
_entity.id
_entity.type
_entity.pdbx_description
1 polymer ?
#
loop_
_entity_poly.entity_id
_entity_poly.type
_entity_poly.pdbx_seq_one_letter_code
_entity_poly.pdbx_strand_id
1 'polypeptide(L)'
;MKHKLFYIFFLLTLSISYAQSSMVKIEADTTNIRIGEQFEYKITISETENVIIPKLGNLKGLEVIDSLKIDTINSKLIKKYKLTGFDSGAFYIPRQQIFIKNQAYLTDSLLINVTTVAIDTTKIKKFPIKGIKGEPYQFDDFKIYVYWALAILLIAISTLYFALKRSDNSTSKTLIPKLAPYQEALRNLKLLDEKLLWQNNKTKAYYSELTDIVRNYIERELNVPALEQTTNELVESLIDFSNSKSIVTDKETIKKLKNLLQQSDLVKFAKSKPMAHEIEADRNTTTHIINNLKPSTTEENTETSYSKPVVIVQKPEIKNPNTITKLLLITVTLLIVTLISFGIYKAISLSNSIKQPVENVQ
;
A
#
# COMPACT_ATOMS: atom_id res chain seq x y z
N MET A 1 45.50 77.35 86.51
CA MET A 1 44.23 77.25 85.75
C MET A 1 44.38 76.65 84.34
N LYS A 2 45.49 76.88 83.62
CA LYS A 2 45.68 76.40 82.24
C LYS A 2 45.69 74.86 82.08
N HIS A 3 46.30 74.12 82.99
CA HIS A 3 46.32 72.64 82.92
C HIS A 3 44.95 72.00 83.18
N LYS A 4 44.11 72.60 84.03
CA LYS A 4 42.73 72.11 84.28
C LYS A 4 41.84 72.27 83.05
N LEU A 5 42.06 73.29 82.22
CA LEU A 5 41.32 73.52 80.97
C LEU A 5 41.64 72.47 79.89
N PHE A 6 42.90 72.00 79.84
CA PHE A 6 43.34 70.96 78.89
C PHE A 6 42.73 69.58 79.19
N TYR A 7 42.65 69.22 80.47
CA TYR A 7 41.98 67.97 80.88
C TYR A 7 40.47 67.99 80.60
N ILE A 8 39.82 69.16 80.73
CA ILE A 8 38.40 69.34 80.38
C ILE A 8 38.19 69.20 78.86
N PHE A 9 39.08 69.74 78.04
CA PHE A 9 39.01 69.59 76.59
C PHE A 9 39.22 68.13 76.14
N PHE A 10 40.17 67.41 76.76
CA PHE A 10 40.42 65.99 76.48
C PHE A 10 39.25 65.08 76.89
N LEU A 11 38.56 65.39 78.00
CA LEU A 11 37.36 64.68 78.43
C LEU A 11 36.16 64.94 77.51
N LEU A 12 36.05 66.16 76.96
CA LEU A 12 34.98 66.52 76.02
C LEU A 12 35.16 65.83 74.65
N THR A 13 36.41 65.59 74.21
CA THR A 13 36.68 64.85 72.96
C THR A 13 36.44 63.34 73.06
N LEU A 14 36.44 62.76 74.27
CA LEU A 14 36.21 61.33 74.46
C LEU A 14 34.72 60.91 74.38
N SER A 15 33.80 61.88 74.33
CA SER A 15 32.36 61.64 74.48
C SER A 15 31.59 61.57 73.15
N ILE A 16 32.25 61.67 72.00
CA ILE A 16 31.60 61.88 70.69
C ILE A 16 31.70 60.62 69.78
N SER A 17 31.93 59.43 70.33
CA SER A 17 31.97 58.21 69.50
C SER A 17 31.26 57.02 70.14
N TYR A 18 29.98 57.21 70.46
CA TYR A 18 29.02 56.12 70.37
C TYR A 18 28.38 56.18 68.98
N ALA A 19 28.95 55.44 68.04
CA ALA A 19 28.27 55.18 66.78
C ALA A 19 26.93 54.52 67.12
N GLN A 20 25.82 55.18 66.78
CA GLN A 20 24.48 54.59 66.90
C GLN A 20 24.47 53.34 66.02
N SER A 21 24.47 52.15 66.63
CA SER A 21 24.20 50.92 65.91
C SER A 21 22.75 51.01 65.43
N SER A 22 22.56 51.20 64.12
CA SER A 22 21.22 51.29 63.55
C SER A 22 20.50 49.96 63.80
N MET A 23 19.25 50.05 64.30
CA MET A 23 18.41 48.87 64.55
C MET A 23 18.20 48.06 63.26
N VAL A 24 18.17 48.75 62.12
CA VAL A 24 18.12 48.17 60.78
C VAL A 24 19.33 48.64 59.98
N LYS A 25 20.00 47.73 59.30
CA LYS A 25 21.12 47.99 58.39
C LYS A 25 20.84 47.35 57.03
N ILE A 26 21.15 48.06 55.96
CA ILE A 26 21.08 47.54 54.60
C ILE A 26 22.47 47.42 54.00
N GLU A 27 22.70 46.37 53.22
CA GLU A 27 23.94 46.11 52.49
C GLU A 27 23.59 45.56 51.12
N ALA A 28 24.38 45.93 50.11
CA ALA A 28 24.38 45.24 48.82
C ALA A 28 25.78 44.71 48.56
N ASP A 29 25.86 43.60 47.84
CA ASP A 29 27.11 43.02 47.37
C ASP A 29 27.88 44.02 46.48
N THR A 30 27.20 44.55 45.46
CA THR A 30 27.73 45.57 44.56
C THR A 30 26.69 46.64 44.29
N THR A 31 27.16 47.86 44.04
CA THR A 31 26.34 49.00 43.59
C THR A 31 26.50 49.27 42.09
N ASN A 32 27.41 48.57 41.41
CA ASN A 32 27.61 48.65 39.97
C ASN A 32 27.44 47.25 39.36
N ILE A 33 26.44 47.10 38.50
CA ILE A 33 26.14 45.84 37.80
C ILE A 33 26.10 46.07 36.29
N ARG A 34 26.24 44.99 35.51
CA ARG A 34 25.92 45.00 34.09
C ARG A 34 24.43 44.72 33.88
N ILE A 35 23.88 45.13 32.74
CA ILE A 35 22.51 44.75 32.36
C ILE A 35 22.33 43.23 32.47
N GLY A 36 21.28 42.80 33.20
CA GLY A 36 20.94 41.40 33.43
C GLY A 36 21.76 40.70 34.52
N GLU A 37 22.80 41.34 35.06
CA GLU A 37 23.58 40.82 36.19
C GLU A 37 22.80 40.92 37.49
N GLN A 38 22.88 39.87 38.31
CA GLN A 38 22.15 39.78 39.57
C GLN A 38 23.05 40.22 40.73
N PHE A 39 22.48 40.95 41.69
CA PHE A 39 23.16 41.30 42.93
C PHE A 39 22.29 40.98 44.15
N GLU A 40 22.95 40.75 45.29
CA GLU A 40 22.28 40.47 46.56
C GLU A 40 22.05 41.75 47.34
N TYR A 41 20.80 42.00 47.73
CA TYR A 41 20.39 43.05 48.65
C TYR A 41 19.99 42.44 49.99
N LYS A 42 20.66 42.85 51.07
CA LYS A 42 20.57 42.28 52.40
C LYS A 42 20.06 43.31 53.39
N ILE A 43 19.00 42.96 54.12
CA ILE A 43 18.49 43.72 55.26
C ILE A 43 18.85 42.95 56.52
N THR A 44 19.58 43.59 57.42
CA THR A 44 19.96 43.05 58.74
C THR A 44 19.23 43.82 59.84
N ILE A 45 18.57 43.12 60.73
CA ILE A 45 17.76 43.69 61.82
C ILE A 45 18.32 43.15 63.14
N SER A 46 18.66 44.05 64.07
CA SER A 46 19.31 43.69 65.34
C SER A 46 18.34 43.24 66.43
N GLU A 47 17.16 42.74 66.04
CA GLU A 47 16.08 42.27 66.92
C GLU A 47 15.38 41.07 66.24
N THR A 48 14.93 40.11 67.03
CA THR A 48 14.29 38.87 66.56
C THR A 48 12.81 38.79 66.88
N GLU A 49 12.34 39.51 67.90
CA GLU A 49 10.95 39.44 68.34
C GLU A 49 10.05 40.45 67.62
N ASN A 50 8.89 39.99 67.15
CA ASN A 50 7.83 40.81 66.57
C ASN A 50 8.32 41.79 65.48
N VAL A 51 9.00 41.22 64.48
CA VAL A 51 9.55 41.94 63.32
C VAL A 51 8.72 41.65 62.08
N ILE A 52 8.19 42.70 61.45
CA ILE A 52 7.42 42.62 60.20
C ILE A 52 8.20 43.34 59.10
N ILE A 53 8.68 42.58 58.12
CA ILE A 53 9.41 43.08 56.94
C ILE A 53 8.42 43.19 55.77
N PRO A 54 8.29 44.37 55.12
CA PRO A 54 7.42 44.52 53.97
C PRO A 54 7.93 43.70 52.79
N LYS A 55 7.02 43.29 51.89
CA LYS A 55 7.42 42.68 50.62
C LYS A 55 8.03 43.76 49.74
N LEU A 56 9.25 43.51 49.26
CA LEU A 56 9.92 44.38 48.30
C LEU A 56 9.25 44.19 46.93
N GLY A 57 8.55 45.21 46.45
CA GLY A 57 7.82 45.18 45.19
C GLY A 57 7.74 46.57 44.55
N ASN A 58 7.45 46.63 43.25
CA ASN A 58 7.31 47.86 42.47
C ASN A 58 8.55 48.79 42.50
N LEU A 59 9.74 48.20 42.35
CA LEU A 59 10.97 48.99 42.13
C LEU A 59 10.96 49.53 40.70
N LYS A 60 11.45 50.76 40.50
CA LYS A 60 11.54 51.39 39.17
C LYS A 60 12.89 51.02 38.54
N GLY A 61 12.86 50.19 37.49
CA GLY A 61 14.05 49.76 36.74
C GLY A 61 14.89 48.66 37.39
N LEU A 62 14.48 48.16 38.56
CA LEU A 62 15.04 46.97 39.20
C LEU A 62 13.94 45.93 39.38
N GLU A 63 14.28 44.66 39.26
CA GLU A 63 13.34 43.55 39.45
C GLU A 63 13.82 42.59 40.53
N VAL A 64 12.87 42.06 41.32
CA VAL A 64 13.14 41.05 42.34
C VAL A 64 13.02 39.67 41.70
N ILE A 65 14.15 38.98 41.54
CA ILE A 65 14.19 37.62 40.97
C ILE A 65 13.80 36.60 42.03
N ASP A 66 14.37 36.74 43.23
CA ASP A 66 14.18 35.78 44.29
C ASP A 66 14.22 36.47 45.66
N SER A 67 13.45 35.94 46.61
CA SER A 67 13.42 36.39 47.99
C SER A 67 13.71 35.21 48.91
N LEU A 68 14.93 35.17 49.46
CA LEU A 68 15.38 34.09 50.32
C LEU A 68 14.61 34.12 51.66
N LYS A 69 14.44 32.97 52.30
CA LYS A 69 13.79 32.89 53.63
C LYS A 69 14.58 33.72 54.65
N ILE A 70 13.89 34.24 55.67
CA ILE A 70 14.54 34.98 56.76
C ILE A 70 15.40 34.00 57.55
N ASP A 71 16.65 34.39 57.83
CA ASP A 71 17.61 33.62 58.62
C ASP A 71 17.96 34.38 59.92
N THR A 72 18.32 33.65 60.97
CA THR A 72 18.65 34.21 62.29
C THR A 72 20.09 33.88 62.64
N ILE A 73 20.97 34.89 62.65
CA ILE A 73 22.40 34.72 62.97
C ILE A 73 22.77 35.69 64.08
N ASN A 74 23.35 35.18 65.18
CA ASN A 74 23.82 35.98 66.33
C ASN A 74 22.76 36.98 66.86
N SER A 75 21.53 36.51 67.06
CA SER A 75 20.37 37.33 67.50
C SER A 75 20.02 38.49 66.56
N LYS A 76 20.35 38.35 65.27
CA LYS A 76 19.95 39.29 64.21
C LYS A 76 19.16 38.54 63.14
N LEU A 77 18.10 39.16 62.64
CA LEU A 77 17.37 38.66 61.47
C LEU A 77 18.00 39.18 60.20
N ILE A 78 18.21 38.29 59.23
CA ILE A 78 18.79 38.58 57.94
C ILE A 78 17.79 38.19 56.86
N LYS A 79 17.41 39.15 56.02
CA LYS A 79 16.58 38.93 54.84
C LYS A 79 17.38 39.31 53.60
N LYS A 80 17.49 38.37 52.65
CA LYS A 80 18.22 38.54 51.40
C LYS A 80 17.27 38.53 50.20
N TYR A 81 17.53 39.40 49.25
CA TYR A 81 16.83 39.50 47.98
C TYR A 81 17.85 39.43 46.84
N LYS A 82 17.51 38.71 45.77
CA LYS A 82 18.26 38.77 44.51
C LYS A 82 17.55 39.74 43.57
N LEU A 83 18.27 40.78 43.17
CA LEU A 83 17.77 41.83 42.32
C LEU A 83 18.54 41.86 40.99
N THR A 84 17.91 42.35 39.93
CA THR A 84 18.56 42.60 38.63
C THR A 84 18.02 43.89 38.00
N GLY A 85 18.74 44.43 37.02
CA GLY A 85 18.29 45.53 36.17
C GLY A 85 18.41 45.17 34.69
N PHE A 86 17.32 45.35 33.93
CA PHE A 86 17.30 45.05 32.49
C PHE A 86 17.57 46.28 31.60
N ASP A 87 17.53 47.47 32.19
CA ASP A 87 17.81 48.74 31.52
C ASP A 87 19.10 49.35 32.06
N SER A 88 19.84 50.08 31.21
CA SER A 88 20.99 50.87 31.66
C SER A 88 20.55 52.15 32.33
N GLY A 89 21.17 52.50 33.45
CA GLY A 89 20.85 53.73 34.17
C GLY A 89 21.20 53.64 35.66
N ALA A 90 20.90 54.71 36.38
CA ALA A 90 21.03 54.76 37.83
C ALA A 90 19.65 54.62 38.46
N PHE A 91 19.43 53.55 39.23
CA PHE A 91 18.15 53.23 39.85
C PHE A 91 18.25 53.23 41.36
N TYR A 92 17.20 53.70 42.03
CA TYR A 92 17.14 53.74 43.48
C TYR A 92 16.28 52.61 44.02
N ILE A 93 16.79 51.91 45.02
CA ILE A 93 15.99 51.13 45.95
C ILE A 93 15.44 52.11 46.99
N PRO A 94 14.12 52.36 47.03
CA PRO A 94 13.54 53.31 47.96
C PRO A 94 13.62 52.79 49.39
N ARG A 95 13.52 53.72 50.35
CA ARG A 95 13.49 53.41 51.79
C ARG A 95 12.34 52.46 52.11
N GLN A 96 12.62 51.39 52.83
CA GLN A 96 11.64 50.39 53.25
C GLN A 96 11.27 50.61 54.72
N GLN A 97 9.99 50.47 55.04
CA GLN A 97 9.47 50.61 56.40
C GLN A 97 9.34 49.25 57.07
N ILE A 98 10.12 49.01 58.12
CA ILE A 98 10.13 47.76 58.88
C ILE A 98 9.55 48.04 60.26
N PHE A 99 8.63 47.19 60.73
CA PHE A 99 8.05 47.31 62.07
C PHE A 99 8.77 46.37 63.02
N ILE A 100 9.25 46.90 64.14
CA ILE A 100 9.93 46.16 65.21
C ILE A 100 9.23 46.54 66.51
N LYS A 101 8.66 45.56 67.23
CA LYS A 101 7.95 45.81 68.51
C LYS A 101 6.94 46.97 68.42
N ASN A 102 6.18 47.00 67.31
CA ASN A 102 5.16 48.01 67.01
C ASN A 102 5.69 49.44 66.74
N GLN A 103 7.00 49.61 66.54
CA GLN A 103 7.62 50.87 66.11
C GLN A 103 8.16 50.74 64.67
N ALA A 104 7.94 51.77 63.86
CA ALA A 104 8.41 51.82 62.48
C ALA A 104 9.86 52.33 62.37
N TYR A 105 10.70 51.59 61.66
CA TYR A 105 12.07 51.95 61.29
C TYR A 105 12.20 52.01 59.77
N LEU A 106 12.84 53.04 59.26
CA LEU A 106 13.09 53.20 57.83
C LEU A 106 14.51 52.76 57.48
N THR A 107 14.68 52.02 56.37
CA THR A 107 15.99 51.77 55.80
C THR A 107 16.51 53.01 55.07
N ASP A 108 17.80 53.02 54.78
CA ASP A 108 18.37 53.97 53.83
C ASP A 108 17.93 53.66 52.39
N SER A 109 18.06 54.64 51.51
CA SER A 109 17.89 54.45 50.06
C SER A 109 19.22 54.07 49.44
N LEU A 110 19.23 53.12 48.51
CA LEU A 110 20.45 52.66 47.87
C LEU A 110 20.41 52.94 46.36
N LEU A 111 21.47 53.54 45.82
CA LEU A 111 21.64 53.77 44.39
C LEU A 111 22.41 52.61 43.75
N ILE A 112 21.87 52.07 42.67
CA ILE A 112 22.45 50.99 41.87
C ILE A 112 22.66 51.50 40.45
N ASN A 113 23.89 51.39 39.93
CA ASN A 113 24.23 51.74 38.56
C ASN A 113 24.26 50.49 37.69
N VAL A 114 23.44 50.49 36.65
CA VAL A 114 23.36 49.42 35.66
C VAL A 114 24.08 49.90 34.39
N THR A 115 25.20 49.25 34.09
CA THR A 115 26.08 49.58 32.98
C THR A 115 25.85 48.65 31.79
N THR A 116 25.97 49.18 30.58
CA THR A 116 25.97 48.35 29.38
C THR A 116 27.34 47.67 29.22
N VAL A 117 27.35 46.51 28.56
CA VAL A 117 28.59 45.91 28.09
C VAL A 117 28.93 46.52 26.73
N ALA A 118 30.05 47.23 26.64
CA ALA A 118 30.54 47.76 25.38
C ALA A 118 30.94 46.60 24.45
N ILE A 119 30.12 46.33 23.45
CA ILE A 119 30.47 45.42 22.35
C ILE A 119 31.21 46.21 21.26
N ASP A 120 32.42 45.77 20.91
CA ASP A 120 33.17 46.34 19.79
C ASP A 120 32.52 45.87 18.48
N THR A 121 31.66 46.73 17.93
CA THR A 121 30.92 46.44 16.70
C THR A 121 31.81 46.40 15.46
N THR A 122 33.07 46.85 15.54
CA THR A 122 34.01 46.83 14.41
C THR A 122 34.61 45.44 14.15
N LYS A 123 34.65 44.57 15.17
CA LYS A 123 35.15 43.19 15.06
C LYS A 123 34.07 42.17 14.71
N ILE A 124 32.81 42.59 14.61
CA ILE A 124 31.70 41.69 14.28
C ILE A 124 31.78 41.38 12.78
N LYS A 125 32.22 40.15 12.46
CA LYS A 125 32.24 39.62 11.09
C LYS A 125 30.80 39.57 10.58
N LYS A 126 30.43 40.51 9.69
CA LYS A 126 29.10 40.54 9.07
C LYS A 126 28.98 39.35 8.14
N PHE A 127 28.16 38.37 8.50
CA PHE A 127 27.83 37.26 7.62
C PHE A 127 26.74 37.68 6.64
N PRO A 128 26.77 37.22 5.38
CA PRO A 128 25.67 37.41 4.47
C PRO A 128 24.40 36.75 5.02
N ILE A 129 23.24 37.26 4.59
CA ILE A 129 21.93 36.70 4.95
C ILE A 129 21.94 35.23 4.53
N LYS A 130 21.88 34.33 5.52
CA LYS A 130 21.81 32.90 5.26
C LYS A 130 20.46 32.62 4.57
N GLY A 131 20.53 31.88 3.46
CA GLY A 131 19.33 31.45 2.75
C GLY A 131 18.45 30.54 3.62
N ILE A 132 17.21 30.36 3.20
CA ILE A 132 16.27 29.43 3.84
C ILE A 132 16.85 28.01 3.69
N LYS A 133 17.11 27.35 4.83
CA LYS A 133 17.58 25.97 4.84
C LYS A 133 16.38 25.07 4.53
N GLY A 134 16.44 24.34 3.42
CA GLY A 134 15.45 23.33 3.09
C GLY A 134 15.44 22.20 4.13
N GLU A 135 14.25 21.69 4.43
CA GLU A 135 14.08 20.56 5.33
C GLU A 135 14.59 19.25 4.68
N PRO A 136 15.02 18.26 5.49
CA PRO A 136 15.40 16.96 4.95
C PRO A 136 14.16 16.23 4.41
N TYR A 137 14.28 15.68 3.20
CA TYR A 137 13.23 14.83 2.62
C TYR A 137 12.86 13.68 3.55
N GLN A 138 11.56 13.50 3.75
CA GLN A 138 10.98 12.41 4.52
C GLN A 138 10.38 11.37 3.56
N PHE A 139 10.20 10.13 4.03
CA PHE A 139 9.52 9.09 3.26
C PHE A 139 8.13 9.50 2.76
N ASP A 140 7.48 10.41 3.48
CA ASP A 140 6.17 10.97 3.11
C ASP A 140 6.19 11.72 1.79
N ASP A 141 7.29 12.41 1.47
CA ASP A 141 7.45 13.14 0.20
C ASP A 141 7.47 12.20 -1.01
N PHE A 142 7.86 10.94 -0.79
CA PHE A 142 7.97 9.92 -1.84
C PHE A 142 6.71 9.07 -2.01
N LYS A 143 5.74 9.15 -1.08
CA LYS A 143 4.52 8.31 -1.11
C LYS A 143 3.79 8.42 -2.43
N ILE A 144 3.63 9.64 -2.96
CA ILE A 144 2.94 9.88 -4.23
C ILE A 144 3.64 9.17 -5.41
N TYR A 145 4.97 9.20 -5.46
CA TYR A 145 5.75 8.52 -6.49
C TYR A 145 5.66 7.00 -6.37
N VAL A 146 5.60 6.48 -5.13
CA VAL A 146 5.39 5.05 -4.87
C VAL A 146 4.01 4.60 -5.34
N TYR A 147 2.95 5.38 -5.09
CA TYR A 147 1.60 5.07 -5.61
C TYR A 147 1.56 5.08 -7.14
N TRP A 148 2.22 6.03 -7.79
CA TRP A 148 2.34 6.04 -9.25
C TRP A 148 3.10 4.83 -9.79
N ALA A 149 4.22 4.46 -9.16
CA ALA A 149 4.97 3.28 -9.53
C ALA A 149 4.13 1.99 -9.38
N LEU A 150 3.37 1.88 -8.29
CA LEU A 150 2.48 0.74 -8.04
C LEU A 150 1.33 0.68 -9.04
N ALA A 151 0.72 1.82 -9.39
CA ALA A 151 -0.34 1.89 -10.39
C ALA A 151 0.17 1.44 -11.77
N ILE A 152 1.36 1.89 -12.17
CA ILE A 152 1.98 1.52 -13.44
C ILE A 152 2.35 0.04 -13.46
N LEU A 153 2.85 -0.49 -12.34
CA LEU A 153 3.12 -1.93 -12.19
C LEU A 153 1.84 -2.76 -12.34
N LEU A 154 0.74 -2.32 -11.72
CA LEU A 154 -0.55 -3.02 -11.79
C LEU A 154 -1.11 -3.01 -13.23
N ILE A 155 -0.97 -1.89 -13.95
CA ILE A 155 -1.34 -1.80 -15.38
C ILE A 155 -0.46 -2.72 -16.23
N ALA A 156 0.84 -2.77 -15.98
CA ALA A 156 1.77 -3.65 -16.69
C ALA A 156 1.46 -5.14 -16.45
N ILE A 157 1.17 -5.53 -15.20
CA ILE A 157 0.78 -6.89 -14.84
C ILE A 157 -0.57 -7.24 -15.46
N SER A 158 -1.55 -6.34 -15.41
CA SER A 158 -2.87 -6.56 -15.99
C SER A 158 -2.80 -6.72 -17.51
N THR A 159 -2.05 -5.85 -18.20
CA THR A 159 -1.84 -5.96 -19.65
C THR A 159 -1.08 -7.23 -20.03
N LEU A 160 -0.06 -7.62 -19.28
CA LEU A 160 0.65 -8.89 -19.49
C LEU A 160 -0.25 -10.10 -19.23
N TYR A 161 -1.02 -10.10 -18.14
CA TYR A 161 -1.98 -11.15 -17.80
C TYR A 161 -3.04 -11.30 -18.90
N PHE A 162 -3.63 -10.21 -19.38
CA PHE A 162 -4.60 -10.25 -20.48
C PHE A 162 -3.96 -10.67 -21.81
N ALA A 163 -2.73 -10.24 -22.10
CA ALA A 163 -2.00 -10.64 -23.31
C ALA A 163 -1.63 -12.14 -23.30
N LEU A 164 -1.30 -12.71 -22.14
CA LEU A 164 -0.99 -14.12 -21.97
C LEU A 164 -2.27 -14.98 -21.90
N LYS A 165 -3.28 -14.55 -21.15
CA LYS A 165 -4.58 -15.25 -21.02
C LYS A 165 -5.37 -15.28 -22.33
N ARG A 166 -5.15 -14.33 -23.24
CA ARG A 166 -5.75 -14.32 -24.57
C ARG A 166 -5.13 -15.36 -25.52
N SER A 167 -4.20 -16.20 -25.06
CA SER A 167 -3.57 -17.21 -25.91
C SER A 167 -4.34 -18.53 -26.04
N ASP A 168 -5.27 -18.89 -25.13
CA ASP A 168 -5.83 -20.26 -25.14
C ASP A 168 -7.37 -20.35 -25.22
N ASN A 169 -8.10 -19.23 -25.30
CA ASN A 169 -9.57 -19.27 -25.38
C ASN A 169 -10.14 -18.81 -26.74
N SER A 170 -9.31 -18.70 -27.77
CA SER A 170 -9.81 -18.76 -29.14
C SER A 170 -9.69 -20.17 -29.70
N THR A 171 -10.20 -21.18 -28.97
CA THR A 171 -10.95 -22.21 -29.69
C THR A 171 -12.12 -21.45 -30.28
N SER A 172 -11.93 -20.97 -31.51
CA SER A 172 -13.03 -20.69 -32.39
C SER A 172 -13.94 -21.89 -32.22
N LYS A 173 -15.09 -21.68 -31.57
CA LYS A 173 -16.25 -22.50 -31.84
C LYS A 173 -16.63 -22.14 -33.26
N THR A 174 -15.77 -22.55 -34.19
CA THR A 174 -16.11 -22.77 -35.57
C THR A 174 -17.30 -23.68 -35.39
N LEU A 175 -18.49 -23.12 -35.58
CA LEU A 175 -19.64 -23.92 -35.90
C LEU A 175 -19.27 -24.54 -37.24
N ILE A 176 -18.44 -25.58 -37.19
CA ILE A 176 -18.26 -26.51 -38.28
C ILE A 176 -19.71 -26.87 -38.58
N PRO A 177 -20.23 -26.60 -39.78
CA PRO A 177 -21.59 -27.00 -40.11
C PRO A 177 -21.67 -28.49 -39.76
N LYS A 178 -22.51 -28.83 -38.78
CA LYS A 178 -22.68 -30.21 -38.32
C LYS A 178 -23.05 -30.96 -39.59
N LEU A 179 -22.20 -31.89 -40.02
CA LEU A 179 -22.48 -32.64 -41.24
C LEU A 179 -23.83 -33.33 -41.08
N ALA A 180 -24.55 -33.50 -42.19
CA ALA A 180 -25.75 -34.31 -42.19
C ALA A 180 -25.43 -35.67 -41.54
N PRO A 181 -26.30 -36.24 -40.68
CA PRO A 181 -25.96 -37.42 -39.89
C PRO A 181 -25.44 -38.59 -40.75
N TYR A 182 -26.05 -38.81 -41.91
CA TYR A 182 -25.58 -39.77 -42.91
C TYR A 182 -24.14 -39.52 -43.40
N GLN A 183 -23.82 -38.29 -43.80
CA GLN A 183 -22.48 -37.93 -44.27
C GLN A 183 -21.42 -38.00 -43.16
N GLU A 184 -21.81 -37.66 -41.93
CA GLU A 184 -20.95 -37.78 -40.75
C GLU A 184 -20.63 -39.23 -40.44
N ALA A 185 -21.62 -40.12 -40.47
CA ALA A 185 -21.44 -41.54 -40.21
C ALA A 185 -20.48 -42.18 -41.24
N LEU A 186 -20.67 -41.90 -42.54
CA LEU A 186 -19.78 -42.40 -43.59
C LEU A 186 -18.34 -41.87 -43.45
N ARG A 187 -18.18 -40.59 -43.12
CA ARG A 187 -16.86 -40.01 -42.85
C ARG A 187 -16.20 -40.69 -41.66
N ASN A 188 -16.92 -40.86 -40.55
CA ASN A 188 -16.37 -41.46 -39.34
C ASN A 188 -16.00 -42.92 -39.54
N LEU A 189 -16.78 -43.67 -40.33
CA LEU A 189 -16.42 -45.03 -40.73
C LEU A 189 -15.11 -45.06 -41.52
N LYS A 190 -14.94 -44.15 -42.49
CA LYS A 190 -13.68 -44.04 -43.24
C LYS A 190 -12.49 -43.70 -42.33
N LEU A 191 -12.67 -42.79 -41.39
CA LEU A 191 -11.64 -42.45 -40.40
C LEU A 191 -11.32 -43.64 -39.48
N LEU A 192 -12.33 -44.42 -39.11
CA LEU A 192 -12.15 -45.65 -38.33
C LEU A 192 -11.31 -46.68 -39.10
N ASP A 193 -11.56 -46.83 -40.42
CA ASP A 193 -10.79 -47.69 -41.32
C ASP A 193 -9.31 -47.22 -41.40
N GLU A 194 -9.08 -45.90 -41.52
CA GLU A 194 -7.74 -45.29 -41.58
C GLU A 194 -6.92 -45.43 -40.28
N LYS A 195 -7.58 -45.53 -39.12
CA LYS A 195 -6.89 -45.73 -37.83
C LYS A 195 -6.24 -47.12 -37.68
N LEU A 196 -6.62 -48.09 -38.52
CA LEU A 196 -6.09 -49.46 -38.52
C LEU A 196 -6.06 -50.09 -37.10
N LEU A 197 -7.12 -49.87 -36.31
CA LEU A 197 -7.14 -50.23 -34.88
C LEU A 197 -7.06 -51.74 -34.66
N TRP A 198 -7.83 -52.53 -35.40
CA TRP A 198 -7.87 -53.98 -35.20
C TRP A 198 -6.61 -54.67 -35.73
N GLN A 199 -5.97 -54.14 -36.77
CA GLN A 199 -4.66 -54.59 -37.25
C GLN A 199 -3.55 -54.35 -36.21
N ASN A 200 -3.70 -53.30 -35.38
CA ASN A 200 -2.79 -52.97 -34.29
C ASN A 200 -3.18 -53.64 -32.95
N ASN A 201 -3.88 -54.77 -32.97
CA ASN A 201 -4.37 -55.51 -31.78
C ASN A 201 -5.30 -54.70 -30.85
N LYS A 202 -5.92 -53.61 -31.34
CA LYS A 202 -6.89 -52.79 -30.59
C LYS A 202 -8.33 -53.09 -31.00
N THR A 203 -8.68 -54.36 -31.15
CA THR A 203 -10.02 -54.82 -31.59
C THR A 203 -11.16 -54.30 -30.72
N LYS A 204 -10.96 -54.20 -29.39
CA LYS A 204 -11.96 -53.62 -28.48
C LYS A 204 -12.26 -52.16 -28.81
N ALA A 205 -11.23 -51.34 -29.03
CA ALA A 205 -11.39 -49.93 -29.36
C ALA A 205 -12.09 -49.76 -30.72
N TYR A 206 -11.76 -50.61 -31.68
CA TYR A 206 -12.43 -50.64 -32.98
C TYR A 206 -13.94 -50.88 -32.84
N TYR A 207 -14.35 -51.92 -32.10
CA TYR A 207 -15.77 -52.23 -31.92
C TYR A 207 -16.52 -51.21 -31.06
N SER A 208 -15.85 -50.54 -30.11
CA SER A 208 -16.41 -49.39 -29.40
C SER A 208 -16.73 -48.25 -30.37
N GLU A 209 -15.74 -47.79 -31.15
CA GLU A 209 -15.95 -46.70 -32.11
C GLU A 209 -16.96 -47.08 -33.21
N LEU A 210 -16.93 -48.32 -33.71
CA LEU A 210 -17.88 -48.81 -34.72
C LEU A 210 -19.33 -48.71 -34.22
N THR A 211 -19.61 -49.16 -32.99
CA THR A 211 -20.96 -49.07 -32.43
C THR A 211 -21.37 -47.65 -32.09
N ASP A 212 -20.43 -46.80 -31.68
CA ASP A 212 -20.72 -45.38 -31.39
C ASP A 212 -21.12 -44.64 -32.67
N ILE A 213 -20.47 -44.94 -33.81
CA ILE A 213 -20.83 -44.35 -35.10
C ILE A 213 -22.26 -44.73 -35.51
N VAL A 214 -22.62 -46.01 -35.37
CA VAL A 214 -23.97 -46.50 -35.71
C VAL A 214 -25.03 -45.93 -34.78
N ARG A 215 -24.78 -45.93 -33.47
CA ARG A 215 -25.72 -45.40 -32.48
C ARG A 215 -25.91 -43.89 -32.64
N ASN A 216 -24.83 -43.12 -32.83
CA ASN A 216 -24.92 -41.69 -33.10
C ASN A 216 -25.65 -41.37 -34.42
N TYR A 217 -25.49 -42.21 -35.46
CA TYR A 217 -26.29 -42.10 -36.69
C TYR A 217 -27.78 -42.30 -36.39
N ILE A 218 -28.14 -43.40 -35.74
CA ILE A 218 -29.54 -43.71 -35.38
C ILE A 218 -30.13 -42.59 -34.53
N GLU A 219 -29.39 -42.11 -33.54
CA GLU A 219 -29.87 -41.09 -32.62
C GLU A 219 -30.14 -39.77 -33.29
N ARG A 220 -29.28 -39.36 -34.22
CA ARG A 220 -29.44 -38.09 -34.91
C ARG A 220 -30.40 -38.14 -36.08
N GLU A 221 -30.44 -39.26 -36.80
CA GLU A 221 -31.27 -39.40 -38.01
C GLU A 221 -32.70 -39.80 -37.65
N LEU A 222 -32.87 -40.70 -36.67
CA LEU A 222 -34.18 -41.21 -36.26
C LEU A 222 -34.70 -40.57 -34.96
N ASN A 223 -33.90 -39.72 -34.31
CA ASN A 223 -34.25 -39.06 -33.04
C ASN A 223 -34.61 -40.04 -31.90
N VAL A 224 -33.88 -41.16 -31.84
CA VAL A 224 -34.01 -42.22 -30.82
C VAL A 224 -32.78 -42.21 -29.91
N PRO A 225 -32.87 -42.22 -28.57
CA PRO A 225 -31.70 -42.12 -27.68
C PRO A 225 -30.82 -43.39 -27.68
N ALA A 226 -30.17 -43.68 -28.81
CA ALA A 226 -29.50 -44.95 -29.08
C ALA A 226 -28.19 -45.12 -28.31
N LEU A 227 -27.54 -44.03 -27.89
CA LEU A 227 -26.36 -44.10 -27.02
C LEU A 227 -26.71 -44.47 -25.58
N GLU A 228 -27.93 -44.16 -25.14
CA GLU A 228 -28.40 -44.37 -23.76
C GLU A 228 -29.17 -45.70 -23.60
N GLN A 229 -29.66 -46.27 -24.71
CA GLN A 229 -30.39 -47.53 -24.72
C GLN A 229 -29.48 -48.76 -24.77
N THR A 230 -29.93 -49.85 -24.12
CA THR A 230 -29.31 -51.17 -24.30
C THR A 230 -29.58 -51.74 -25.69
N THR A 231 -28.78 -52.74 -26.10
CA THR A 231 -28.92 -53.39 -27.41
C THR A 231 -30.33 -53.96 -27.66
N ASN A 232 -30.99 -54.48 -26.63
CA ASN A 232 -32.35 -55.03 -26.77
C ASN A 232 -33.41 -53.93 -26.87
N GLU A 233 -33.32 -52.89 -26.02
CA GLU A 233 -34.26 -51.76 -26.02
C GLU A 233 -34.20 -50.96 -27.33
N LEU A 234 -32.99 -50.77 -27.89
CA LEU A 234 -32.82 -50.10 -29.17
C LEU A 234 -33.48 -50.90 -30.31
N VAL A 235 -33.31 -52.22 -30.32
CA VAL A 235 -33.92 -53.08 -31.34
C VAL A 235 -35.44 -53.08 -31.22
N GLU A 236 -35.99 -53.15 -30.01
CA GLU A 236 -37.43 -53.07 -29.75
C GLU A 236 -38.00 -51.73 -30.24
N SER A 237 -37.34 -50.62 -29.88
CA SER A 237 -37.72 -49.27 -30.33
C SER A 237 -37.76 -49.18 -31.87
N LEU A 238 -36.75 -49.72 -32.56
CA LEU A 238 -36.70 -49.71 -34.03
C LEU A 238 -37.77 -50.60 -34.67
N ILE A 239 -38.14 -51.72 -34.04
CA ILE A 239 -39.25 -52.57 -34.50
C ILE A 239 -40.57 -51.80 -34.41
N ASP A 240 -40.80 -51.10 -33.30
CA ASP A 240 -42.00 -50.29 -33.10
C ASP A 240 -42.09 -49.16 -34.12
N PHE A 241 -40.99 -48.44 -34.37
CA PHE A 241 -40.93 -47.41 -35.42
C PHE A 241 -41.14 -47.96 -36.83
N SER A 242 -40.67 -49.19 -37.10
CA SER A 242 -40.91 -49.87 -38.37
C SER A 242 -42.38 -50.24 -38.53
N ASN A 243 -43.02 -50.75 -37.47
CA ASN A 243 -44.44 -51.09 -37.46
C ASN A 243 -45.34 -49.87 -37.62
N SER A 244 -44.95 -48.72 -37.04
CA SER A 244 -45.67 -47.44 -37.17
C SER A 244 -45.41 -46.70 -38.49
N LYS A 245 -44.61 -47.29 -39.41
CA LYS A 245 -44.17 -46.67 -40.68
C LYS A 245 -43.46 -45.32 -40.49
N SER A 246 -42.84 -45.10 -39.34
CA SER A 246 -42.06 -43.88 -39.07
C SER A 246 -40.67 -43.93 -39.71
N ILE A 247 -40.17 -45.14 -39.98
CA ILE A 247 -38.88 -45.39 -40.65
C ILE A 247 -39.06 -46.34 -41.84
N VAL A 248 -38.24 -46.16 -42.87
CA VAL A 248 -38.09 -47.10 -44.00
C VAL A 248 -36.92 -48.01 -43.65
N THR A 249 -37.23 -49.26 -43.33
CA THR A 249 -36.25 -50.33 -43.08
C THR A 249 -36.87 -51.69 -43.38
N ASP A 250 -36.05 -52.67 -43.74
CA ASP A 250 -36.45 -54.08 -43.79
C ASP A 250 -36.22 -54.75 -42.41
N LYS A 251 -36.94 -55.86 -42.17
CA LYS A 251 -36.74 -56.68 -40.96
C LYS A 251 -35.33 -57.28 -40.90
N GLU A 252 -34.70 -57.47 -42.06
CA GLU A 252 -33.35 -58.01 -42.18
C GLU A 252 -32.29 -57.02 -41.66
N THR A 253 -32.42 -55.71 -41.92
CA THR A 253 -31.51 -54.67 -41.43
C THR A 253 -31.57 -54.54 -39.92
N ILE A 254 -32.76 -54.61 -39.31
CA ILE A 254 -32.91 -54.63 -37.85
C ILE A 254 -32.22 -55.86 -37.26
N LYS A 255 -32.37 -57.04 -37.89
CA LYS A 255 -31.68 -58.27 -37.47
C LYS A 255 -30.16 -58.15 -37.59
N LYS A 256 -29.67 -57.58 -38.69
CA LYS A 256 -28.23 -57.30 -38.91
C LYS A 256 -27.67 -56.36 -37.85
N LEU A 257 -28.41 -55.28 -37.51
CA LEU A 257 -28.03 -54.35 -36.44
C LEU A 257 -27.95 -55.06 -35.08
N LYS A 258 -28.95 -55.88 -34.75
CA LYS A 258 -28.94 -56.66 -33.50
C LYS A 258 -27.70 -57.55 -33.40
N ASN A 259 -27.42 -58.31 -34.47
CA ASN A 259 -26.26 -59.20 -34.50
C ASN A 259 -24.94 -58.43 -34.37
N LEU A 260 -24.80 -57.31 -35.07
CA LEU A 260 -23.62 -56.43 -34.99
C LEU A 260 -23.38 -55.91 -33.56
N LEU A 261 -24.42 -55.40 -32.91
CA LEU A 261 -24.33 -54.87 -31.54
C LEU A 261 -24.02 -55.97 -30.53
N GLN A 262 -24.63 -57.15 -30.66
CA GLN A 262 -24.35 -58.30 -29.80
C GLN A 262 -22.90 -58.79 -29.99
N GLN A 263 -22.42 -58.87 -31.22
CA GLN A 263 -21.03 -59.25 -31.50
C GLN A 263 -20.05 -58.24 -30.91
N SER A 264 -20.33 -56.93 -31.05
CA SER A 264 -19.54 -55.88 -30.41
C SER A 264 -19.51 -56.04 -28.88
N ASP A 265 -20.65 -56.33 -28.25
CA ASP A 265 -20.73 -56.53 -26.80
C ASP A 265 -19.89 -57.74 -26.35
N LEU A 266 -19.88 -58.84 -27.10
CA LEU A 266 -18.99 -59.99 -26.85
C LEU A 266 -17.50 -59.60 -26.95
N VAL A 267 -17.12 -58.75 -27.90
CA VAL A 267 -15.74 -58.26 -28.02
C VAL A 267 -15.37 -57.33 -26.85
N LYS A 268 -16.25 -56.38 -26.51
CA LYS A 268 -16.00 -55.34 -25.50
C LYS A 268 -15.93 -55.91 -24.08
N PHE A 269 -16.79 -56.88 -23.77
CA PHE A 269 -17.00 -57.37 -22.41
C PHE A 269 -16.58 -58.83 -22.21
N ALA A 270 -16.84 -59.71 -23.19
CA ALA A 270 -16.50 -61.14 -23.10
C ALA A 270 -15.10 -61.48 -23.67
N LYS A 271 -14.33 -60.46 -24.10
CA LYS A 271 -12.98 -60.61 -24.69
C LYS A 271 -12.95 -61.55 -25.91
N SER A 272 -14.06 -61.64 -26.65
CA SER A 272 -14.11 -62.37 -27.91
C SER A 272 -13.12 -61.78 -28.92
N LYS A 273 -12.49 -62.65 -29.73
CA LYS A 273 -11.53 -62.27 -30.76
C LYS A 273 -12.04 -62.73 -32.14
N PRO A 274 -12.82 -61.88 -32.83
CA PRO A 274 -13.30 -62.19 -34.16
C PRO A 274 -12.13 -62.28 -35.15
N MET A 275 -12.30 -63.10 -36.19
CA MET A 275 -11.35 -63.24 -37.28
C MET A 275 -11.43 -62.01 -38.21
N ALA A 276 -10.36 -61.75 -38.97
CA ALA A 276 -10.29 -60.57 -39.85
C ALA A 276 -11.47 -60.46 -40.83
N HIS A 277 -11.90 -61.59 -41.42
CA HIS A 277 -13.05 -61.61 -42.32
C HIS A 277 -14.38 -61.28 -41.63
N GLU A 278 -14.53 -61.60 -40.34
CA GLU A 278 -15.72 -61.26 -39.55
C GLU A 278 -15.74 -59.75 -39.26
N ILE A 279 -14.59 -59.15 -38.94
CA ILE A 279 -14.45 -57.71 -38.69
C ILE A 279 -14.78 -56.91 -39.96
N GLU A 280 -14.29 -57.37 -41.12
CA GLU A 280 -14.61 -56.76 -42.42
C GLU A 280 -16.10 -56.93 -42.78
N ALA A 281 -16.68 -58.11 -42.50
CA ALA A 281 -18.11 -58.34 -42.68
C ALA A 281 -18.97 -57.42 -41.79
N ASP A 282 -18.58 -57.22 -40.53
CA ASP A 282 -19.24 -56.32 -39.57
C ASP A 282 -19.15 -54.85 -40.03
N ARG A 283 -18.00 -54.45 -40.59
CA ARG A 283 -17.83 -53.14 -41.21
C ARG A 283 -18.82 -52.97 -42.38
N ASN A 284 -18.86 -53.93 -43.30
CA ASN A 284 -19.74 -53.86 -44.47
C ASN A 284 -21.23 -53.86 -44.07
N THR A 285 -21.57 -54.68 -43.07
CA THR A 285 -22.90 -54.72 -42.46
C THR A 285 -23.27 -53.37 -41.86
N THR A 286 -22.32 -52.67 -41.22
CA THR A 286 -22.51 -51.31 -40.70
C THR A 286 -22.87 -50.31 -41.81
N THR A 287 -22.18 -50.37 -42.96
CA THR A 287 -22.53 -49.54 -44.13
C THR A 287 -23.95 -49.82 -44.61
N HIS A 288 -24.30 -51.11 -44.70
CA HIS A 288 -25.62 -51.54 -45.15
C HIS A 288 -26.72 -51.01 -44.23
N ILE A 289 -26.50 -51.07 -42.91
CA ILE A 289 -27.45 -50.53 -41.92
C ILE A 289 -27.62 -49.02 -42.13
N ILE A 290 -26.54 -48.24 -42.20
CA ILE A 290 -26.63 -46.78 -42.38
C ILE A 290 -27.32 -46.40 -43.70
N ASN A 291 -27.14 -47.18 -44.77
CA ASN A 291 -27.79 -46.90 -46.06
C ASN A 291 -29.29 -47.22 -46.09
N ASN A 292 -29.71 -48.27 -45.37
CA ASN A 292 -31.07 -48.80 -45.44
C ASN A 292 -31.96 -48.41 -44.25
N LEU A 293 -31.40 -47.81 -43.21
CA LEU A 293 -32.12 -47.32 -42.06
C LEU A 293 -32.33 -45.80 -42.20
N LYS A 294 -33.50 -45.40 -42.73
CA LYS A 294 -33.84 -44.00 -43.02
C LYS A 294 -35.21 -43.63 -42.46
N PRO A 295 -35.48 -42.34 -42.16
CA PRO A 295 -36.81 -41.88 -41.81
C PRO A 295 -37.76 -41.99 -43.04
N SER A 296 -39.05 -42.20 -42.81
CA SER A 296 -40.03 -42.44 -43.88
C SER A 296 -40.59 -41.20 -44.57
N THR A 297 -40.04 -40.00 -44.32
CA THR A 297 -40.74 -38.72 -44.52
C THR A 297 -41.40 -38.55 -45.90
N THR A 298 -42.71 -38.26 -45.86
CA THR A 298 -43.51 -37.63 -46.92
C THR A 298 -42.76 -36.46 -47.52
N GLU A 299 -42.76 -36.39 -48.85
CA GLU A 299 -42.20 -35.33 -49.69
C GLU A 299 -42.68 -33.92 -49.28
N GLU A 300 -42.06 -33.30 -48.28
CA GLU A 300 -42.16 -31.86 -48.04
C GLU A 300 -41.04 -31.50 -47.05
N ASN A 301 -39.90 -31.04 -47.59
CA ASN A 301 -38.73 -30.39 -46.95
C ASN A 301 -37.38 -30.82 -47.55
N THR A 302 -37.36 -31.47 -48.71
CA THR A 302 -36.13 -31.70 -49.48
C THR A 302 -35.59 -30.45 -50.19
N GLU A 303 -36.34 -29.34 -50.24
CA GLU A 303 -35.89 -28.10 -50.91
C GLU A 303 -35.43 -26.97 -49.97
N THR A 304 -35.55 -27.11 -48.64
CA THR A 304 -35.18 -26.04 -47.69
C THR A 304 -33.84 -26.23 -46.96
N SER A 305 -33.10 -27.32 -47.22
CA SER A 305 -31.78 -27.56 -46.60
C SER A 305 -30.60 -27.42 -47.57
N TYR A 306 -30.85 -27.04 -48.82
CA TYR A 306 -29.82 -26.55 -49.73
C TYR A 306 -30.15 -25.09 -50.04
N SER A 307 -29.17 -24.19 -49.89
CA SER A 307 -29.24 -22.74 -50.21
C SER A 307 -29.64 -21.80 -49.06
N LYS A 308 -28.73 -21.63 -48.09
CA LYS A 308 -28.20 -20.28 -47.86
C LYS A 308 -26.67 -20.37 -47.84
N PRO A 309 -25.94 -19.84 -48.83
CA PRO A 309 -24.58 -19.43 -48.55
C PRO A 309 -24.70 -18.37 -47.45
N VAL A 310 -24.38 -18.77 -46.22
CA VAL A 310 -24.17 -17.82 -45.14
C VAL A 310 -23.07 -16.92 -45.66
N VAL A 311 -23.41 -15.66 -45.92
CA VAL A 311 -22.43 -14.60 -46.20
C VAL A 311 -21.42 -14.69 -45.08
N ILE A 312 -20.23 -15.18 -45.40
CA ILE A 312 -19.09 -15.07 -44.51
C ILE A 312 -18.79 -13.58 -44.49
N VAL A 313 -19.41 -12.86 -43.56
CA VAL A 313 -18.76 -11.69 -42.99
C VAL A 313 -17.49 -12.25 -42.40
N GLN A 314 -16.40 -12.22 -43.19
CA GLN A 314 -15.08 -12.25 -42.62
C GLN A 314 -15.06 -11.05 -41.69
N LYS A 315 -15.36 -11.29 -40.41
CA LYS A 315 -14.93 -10.40 -39.34
C LYS A 315 -13.45 -10.14 -39.67
N PRO A 316 -13.02 -8.88 -39.82
CA PRO A 316 -11.65 -8.59 -40.20
C PRO A 316 -10.77 -9.47 -39.34
N GLU A 317 -9.92 -10.26 -40.00
CA GLU A 317 -8.97 -11.12 -39.33
C GLU A 317 -8.16 -10.19 -38.45
N ILE A 318 -8.52 -10.09 -37.16
CA ILE A 318 -7.71 -9.39 -36.19
C ILE A 318 -6.55 -10.34 -36.04
N LYS A 319 -5.55 -10.14 -36.90
CA LYS A 319 -4.27 -10.83 -36.90
C LYS A 319 -3.90 -10.96 -35.43
N ASN A 320 -3.88 -12.20 -34.94
CA ASN A 320 -3.34 -12.47 -33.61
C ASN A 320 -2.04 -11.70 -33.54
N PRO A 321 -1.83 -10.85 -32.51
CA PRO A 321 -0.63 -10.06 -32.46
C PRO A 321 0.54 -11.01 -32.63
N ASN A 322 1.27 -10.88 -33.75
CA ASN A 322 2.47 -11.65 -34.02
C ASN A 322 3.36 -11.58 -32.77
N THR A 323 4.20 -12.58 -32.55
CA THR A 323 5.21 -12.56 -31.49
C THR A 323 5.93 -11.21 -31.41
N ILE A 324 6.12 -10.55 -32.56
CA ILE A 324 6.61 -9.18 -32.74
C ILE A 324 5.78 -8.12 -32.00
N THR A 325 4.46 -8.10 -32.14
CA THR A 325 3.58 -7.12 -31.43
C THR A 325 3.47 -7.41 -29.93
N LYS A 326 3.59 -8.67 -29.50
CA LYS A 326 3.73 -9.01 -28.07
C LYS A 326 5.07 -8.50 -27.52
N LEU A 327 6.16 -8.71 -28.26
CA LEU A 327 7.49 -8.16 -27.96
C LEU A 327 7.48 -6.63 -27.97
N LEU A 328 6.74 -5.99 -28.89
CA LEU A 328 6.62 -4.54 -28.97
C LEU A 328 5.90 -3.98 -27.75
N LEU A 329 4.82 -4.63 -27.31
CA LEU A 329 4.14 -4.25 -26.05
C LEU A 329 5.05 -4.43 -24.82
N ILE A 330 5.79 -5.53 -24.73
CA ILE A 330 6.73 -5.77 -23.62
C ILE A 330 7.89 -4.77 -23.63
N THR A 331 8.42 -4.43 -24.80
CA THR A 331 9.52 -3.45 -24.92
C THR A 331 9.05 -2.04 -24.62
N VAL A 332 7.82 -1.67 -25.03
CA VAL A 332 7.22 -0.37 -24.69
C VAL A 332 6.96 -0.27 -23.19
N THR A 333 6.44 -1.31 -22.53
CA THR A 333 6.25 -1.28 -21.07
C THR A 333 7.59 -1.23 -20.33
N LEU A 334 8.59 -1.98 -20.77
CA LEU A 334 9.94 -1.92 -20.21
C LEU A 334 10.56 -0.52 -20.36
N LEU A 335 10.39 0.12 -21.52
CA LEU A 335 10.89 1.46 -21.81
C LEU A 335 10.21 2.54 -20.96
N ILE A 336 8.91 2.39 -20.68
CA ILE A 336 8.19 3.27 -19.76
C ILE A 336 8.73 3.12 -18.34
N VAL A 337 8.94 1.89 -17.86
CA VAL A 337 9.50 1.62 -16.53
C VAL A 337 10.91 2.18 -16.38
N THR A 338 11.77 2.03 -17.40
CA THR A 338 13.13 2.58 -17.36
C THR A 338 13.14 4.10 -17.39
N LEU A 339 12.26 4.75 -18.15
CA LEU A 339 12.11 6.22 -18.14
C LEU A 339 11.66 6.75 -16.78
N ILE A 340 10.72 6.07 -16.12
CA ILE A 340 10.25 6.45 -14.79
C ILE A 340 11.36 6.26 -13.75
N SER A 341 12.05 5.12 -13.79
CA SER A 341 13.19 4.84 -12.91
C SER A 341 14.32 5.86 -13.10
N PHE A 342 14.64 6.21 -14.34
CA PHE A 342 15.62 7.25 -14.66
C PHE A 342 15.17 8.64 -14.19
N GLY A 343 13.88 8.98 -14.31
CA GLY A 343 13.31 10.21 -13.78
C GLY A 343 13.45 10.31 -12.27
N ILE A 344 13.17 9.22 -11.54
CA ILE A 344 13.35 9.13 -10.09
C ILE A 344 14.84 9.25 -9.72
N TYR A 345 15.71 8.51 -10.40
CA TYR A 345 17.16 8.57 -10.17
C TYR A 345 17.70 9.99 -10.40
N LYS A 346 17.28 10.65 -11.49
CA LYS A 346 17.70 12.02 -11.81
C LYS A 346 17.12 13.03 -10.81
N ALA A 347 15.90 12.85 -10.34
CA ALA A 347 15.32 13.68 -9.28
C ALA A 347 16.08 13.54 -7.95
N ILE A 348 16.44 12.31 -7.57
CA ILE A 348 17.27 12.03 -6.39
C ILE A 348 18.68 12.60 -6.57
N SER A 349 19.29 12.42 -7.75
CA SER A 349 20.62 12.95 -8.06
C SER A 349 20.66 14.47 -8.10
N LEU A 350 19.65 15.13 -8.68
CA LEU A 350 19.55 16.58 -8.75
C LEU A 350 19.32 17.16 -7.34
N SER A 351 18.45 16.52 -6.55
CA SER A 351 18.24 16.82 -5.14
C SER A 351 19.54 16.68 -4.32
N ASN A 352 20.31 15.62 -4.54
CA ASN A 352 21.61 15.43 -3.90
C ASN A 352 22.67 16.44 -4.37
N SER A 353 22.63 16.91 -5.62
CA SER A 353 23.56 17.92 -6.14
C SER A 353 23.32 19.34 -5.61
N ILE A 354 22.07 19.66 -5.21
CA ILE A 354 21.71 20.95 -4.61
C ILE A 354 22.15 21.01 -3.13
N LYS A 355 22.38 19.85 -2.49
CA LYS A 355 23.05 19.76 -1.19
C LYS A 355 24.57 19.88 -1.39
N GLN A 356 25.09 21.11 -1.38
CA GLN A 356 26.55 21.27 -1.22
C GLN A 356 27.01 20.58 0.07
N PRO A 357 28.17 19.88 0.07
CA PRO A 357 28.69 19.25 1.26
C PRO A 357 28.96 20.34 2.29
N VAL A 358 28.50 20.11 3.52
CA VAL A 358 28.80 20.97 4.66
C VAL A 358 30.30 20.82 4.92
N GLU A 359 31.09 21.82 4.50
CA GLU A 359 32.44 21.98 5.01
C GLU A 359 32.29 22.34 6.49
N ASN A 360 32.71 21.42 7.36
CA ASN A 360 32.74 21.64 8.80
C ASN A 360 33.63 22.85 9.08
N VAL A 361 33.01 23.99 9.35
CA VAL A 361 33.72 25.15 9.91
C VAL A 361 33.96 24.83 11.38
N GLN A 362 35.22 24.55 11.71
CA GLN A 362 35.73 24.51 13.09
C GLN A 362 35.57 25.85 13.79
#